data_AF-A0A7J8LM51-F1
#
_entry.id   AF-A0A7J8LM51-F1
#
_cell.length_a   1.000
_cell.length_b   1.000
_cell.length_c   1.000
_cell.angle_alpha   90.00
_cell.angle_beta   90.00
_cell.angle_gamma   90.00
#
_symmetry.space_group_name_H-M   'P 1'
#
loop_
_entity.id
_entity.type
_entity.pdbx_description
1 polymer ?
#
loop_
_entity_poly.entity_id
_entity_poly.type
_entity_poly.pdbx_seq_one_letter_code
_entity_poly.pdbx_strand_id
1 'polypeptide(L)'
;MSRRVRRKVANKGKDGVVSLSCHETGVEDLGTERNGVVDWTILPDDTVIHLFSRLNYRDRASLSSTCRAWRVLAASQCLWSSLDVRAHKFDTTMATSLAPRCMNLQKLKFRGAESADAVIHLQAKNLCEINGDYCRKITDATLSVIVARHEALESIQLGPDFCERITGDAIKAIAFCCPKLKKLRLSGIKDVFADAINALAKHCPNLIDIGFLDCLNVDEAALGNILSVRFLSVAGSSNMNWSVVSHLWHKLPKLIGLDVSRTDIGSTDVSRLLFSSQSLKVLCALNCPVLEEDTSVSTIKTKGKLLLSLFSDIFIELSSLFADTTKKGRNVLLDWRCSKKKDKNLNEIMTWLEWILSHTLLRTAESNPQGLDDFWLKQGAALLLSLMQSSQEDVQERAATGLATFVVIDDENASIDCRRAEAVMLDGGIRLLLNLAKCWREGLQSEAAKAIANLSVNANVAKAVAEEGGINILALLARSMNRMVAEEAAGGLWNLSVGEEHKAAIAEAGGVKALVDLIFKWSSGCDGVLAYTSLVGS
;
A
#
# COMPACT_ATOMS: atom_id res chain seq x y z
N MET A 1 34.69 0.92 -36.21
CA MET A 1 34.51 2.07 -37.14
C MET A 1 33.81 3.19 -36.40
N SER A 2 34.54 4.28 -36.18
CA SER A 2 34.15 5.49 -35.46
C SER A 2 33.47 6.49 -36.40
N ARG A 3 32.42 7.18 -35.95
CA ARG A 3 32.12 8.53 -36.43
C ARG A 3 31.75 9.45 -35.26
N ARG A 4 32.78 10.11 -34.74
CA ARG A 4 32.68 11.41 -34.06
C ARG A 4 32.34 12.46 -35.12
N VAL A 5 31.39 13.33 -34.85
CA VAL A 5 31.24 14.60 -35.58
C VAL A 5 31.34 15.74 -34.59
N ARG A 6 32.44 16.50 -34.69
CA ARG A 6 32.65 17.82 -34.08
C ARG A 6 31.76 18.84 -34.81
N ARG A 7 31.22 19.83 -34.10
CA ARG A 7 30.84 21.11 -34.71
C ARG A 7 31.33 22.29 -33.85
N LYS A 8 31.73 23.34 -34.58
CA LYS A 8 32.62 24.46 -34.23
C LYS A 8 32.16 25.31 -33.04
N VAL A 9 33.11 25.61 -32.16
CA VAL A 9 33.08 26.76 -31.23
C VAL A 9 33.56 27.98 -32.00
N ALA A 10 32.76 29.05 -32.04
CA ALA A 10 33.20 30.37 -32.44
C ALA A 10 33.51 31.17 -31.17
N ASN A 11 34.78 31.48 -30.97
CA ASN A 11 35.25 32.39 -29.94
C ASN A 11 34.93 33.84 -30.33
N LYS A 12 34.22 34.55 -29.47
CA LYS A 12 34.45 35.99 -29.25
C LYS A 12 34.71 36.19 -27.75
N GLY A 13 35.95 36.56 -27.40
CA GLY A 13 36.26 37.20 -26.12
C GLY A 13 35.62 38.60 -26.07
N LYS A 14 35.56 39.33 -24.94
CA LYS A 14 36.35 39.34 -23.71
C LYS A 14 35.51 40.03 -22.61
N ASP A 15 35.87 39.72 -21.36
CA ASP A 15 35.85 40.52 -20.13
C ASP A 15 34.53 41.16 -19.62
N GLY A 16 34.22 40.84 -18.36
CA GLY A 16 33.20 41.54 -17.56
C GLY A 16 32.80 40.78 -16.29
N VAL A 17 33.64 40.86 -15.25
CA VAL A 17 33.26 40.52 -13.86
C VAL A 17 32.42 41.66 -13.31
N VAL A 18 31.12 41.48 -13.04
CA VAL A 18 30.38 42.25 -12.02
C VAL A 18 29.22 41.43 -11.43
N SER A 19 29.30 41.25 -10.11
CA SER A 19 28.25 41.21 -9.07
C SER A 19 26.79 40.96 -9.46
N LEU A 20 26.16 40.02 -8.74
CA LEU A 20 24.71 40.02 -8.52
C LEU A 20 24.30 41.33 -7.84
N SER A 21 23.38 42.06 -8.44
CA SER A 21 22.52 43.02 -7.75
C SER A 21 21.11 42.87 -8.28
N CYS A 22 20.18 42.58 -7.38
CA CYS A 22 18.75 42.64 -7.61
C CYS A 22 18.36 43.98 -8.25
N HIS A 23 17.52 43.93 -9.28
CA HIS A 23 16.58 45.01 -9.56
C HIS A 23 15.26 44.42 -10.03
N GLU A 24 14.22 44.77 -9.28
CA GLU A 24 12.82 44.65 -9.64
C GLU A 24 12.44 45.66 -10.73
N THR A 25 11.30 45.37 -11.35
CA THR A 25 10.41 46.21 -12.17
C THR A 25 10.70 46.31 -13.67
N GLY A 26 9.64 46.05 -14.44
CA GLY A 26 9.58 46.28 -15.88
C GLY A 26 8.58 45.34 -16.55
N VAL A 27 7.29 45.60 -16.39
CA VAL A 27 6.25 45.03 -17.26
C VAL A 27 6.43 45.68 -18.63
N GLU A 28 7.08 44.98 -19.56
CA GLU A 28 7.05 45.35 -20.97
C GLU A 28 6.45 44.22 -21.80
N ASP A 29 5.38 44.65 -22.46
CA ASP A 29 4.57 44.05 -23.51
C ASP A 29 5.33 43.10 -24.45
N LEU A 30 4.85 41.85 -24.54
CA LEU A 30 5.28 40.87 -25.54
C LEU A 30 4.10 40.45 -26.40
N GLY A 31 3.67 41.36 -27.27
CA GLY A 31 3.00 41.00 -28.51
C GLY A 31 4.03 40.46 -29.51
N THR A 32 4.15 39.13 -29.63
CA THR A 32 4.35 38.47 -30.94
C THR A 32 3.97 37.00 -30.83
N GLU A 33 2.91 36.61 -31.55
CA GLU A 33 2.54 35.21 -31.80
C GLU A 33 3.73 34.45 -32.40
N ARG A 34 4.46 33.69 -31.56
CA ARG A 34 5.32 32.61 -32.03
C ARG A 34 4.48 31.34 -32.03
N ASN A 35 4.40 30.67 -33.18
CA ASN A 35 3.95 29.29 -33.33
C ASN A 35 4.21 28.51 -32.03
N GLY A 36 3.13 28.04 -31.37
CA GLY A 36 3.07 27.61 -29.97
C GLY A 36 4.03 26.49 -29.57
N VAL A 37 5.32 26.75 -29.62
CA VAL A 37 6.39 25.92 -29.08
C VAL A 37 6.62 26.39 -27.66
N VAL A 38 6.01 25.68 -26.72
CA VAL A 38 6.23 25.90 -25.29
C VAL A 38 7.67 25.52 -24.96
N ASP A 39 8.46 26.48 -24.50
CA ASP A 39 9.81 26.22 -24.01
C ASP A 39 9.77 25.78 -22.54
N TRP A 40 9.82 24.46 -22.35
CA TRP A 40 9.80 23.81 -21.04
C TRP A 40 11.05 24.09 -20.18
N THR A 41 12.10 24.69 -20.75
CA THR A 41 13.33 25.03 -20.00
C THR A 41 13.22 26.34 -19.23
N ILE A 42 12.19 27.15 -19.50
CA ILE A 42 11.91 28.42 -18.82
C ILE A 42 11.07 28.19 -17.55
N LEU A 43 10.60 26.97 -17.31
CA LEU A 43 9.87 26.65 -16.09
C LEU A 43 10.75 26.90 -14.85
N PRO A 44 10.22 27.56 -13.81
CA PRO A 44 10.92 27.71 -12.53
C PRO A 44 11.37 26.36 -11.95
N ASP A 45 12.54 26.36 -11.31
CA ASP A 45 13.17 25.15 -10.76
C ASP A 45 12.25 24.38 -9.80
N ASP A 46 11.51 25.09 -8.96
CA ASP A 46 10.50 24.56 -8.03
C ASP A 46 9.32 23.91 -8.76
N THR A 47 8.88 24.49 -9.88
CA THR A 47 7.85 23.91 -10.75
C THR A 47 8.33 22.62 -11.39
N VAL A 48 9.57 22.59 -11.90
CA VAL A 48 10.17 21.37 -12.46
C VAL A 48 10.32 20.30 -11.39
N ILE A 49 10.80 20.64 -10.19
CA ILE A 49 10.88 19.71 -9.07
C ILE A 49 9.49 19.19 -8.70
N HIS A 50 8.46 20.04 -8.69
CA HIS A 50 7.09 19.61 -8.44
C HIS A 50 6.60 18.62 -9.50
N LEU A 51 6.83 18.89 -10.78
CA LEU A 51 6.50 17.96 -11.87
C LEU A 51 7.23 16.62 -11.69
N PHE A 52 8.53 16.66 -11.39
CA PHE A 52 9.33 15.46 -11.19
C PHE A 52 8.83 14.67 -9.98
N SER A 53 8.36 15.31 -8.92
CA SER A 53 7.78 14.63 -7.75
C SER A 53 6.53 13.80 -8.04
N ARG A 54 5.87 14.04 -9.19
CA ARG A 54 4.69 13.27 -9.66
C ARG A 54 5.05 12.09 -10.56
N LEU A 55 6.33 11.89 -10.84
CA LEU A 55 6.81 10.82 -11.71
C LEU A 55 7.35 9.65 -10.90
N ASN A 56 7.20 8.43 -11.42
CA ASN A 56 7.88 7.25 -10.86
C ASN A 56 9.41 7.44 -10.93
N TYR A 57 10.17 6.61 -10.21
CA TYR A 57 11.63 6.77 -10.15
C TYR A 57 12.31 6.58 -11.51
N ARG A 58 11.75 5.74 -12.39
CA ARG A 58 12.32 5.43 -13.71
C ARG A 58 12.15 6.62 -14.66
N ASP A 59 10.97 7.21 -14.69
CA ASP A 59 10.65 8.39 -15.51
C ASP A 59 11.44 9.61 -15.02
N ARG A 60 11.58 9.80 -13.71
CA ARG A 60 12.49 10.81 -13.15
C ARG A 60 13.93 10.61 -13.61
N ALA A 61 14.43 9.37 -13.54
CA ALA A 61 15.78 9.04 -14.00
C ALA A 61 15.93 9.25 -15.52
N SER A 62 14.91 8.88 -16.30
CA SER A 62 14.88 9.05 -17.76
C SER A 62 14.89 10.54 -18.14
N LEU A 63 14.02 11.36 -17.53
CA LEU A 63 13.97 12.80 -17.78
C LEU A 63 15.25 13.53 -17.34
N SER A 64 15.98 13.00 -16.35
CA SER A 64 17.31 13.55 -15.99
C SER A 64 18.34 13.47 -17.13
N SER A 65 18.08 12.66 -18.16
CA SER A 65 18.98 12.50 -19.30
C SER A 65 18.75 13.51 -20.44
N THR A 66 17.62 14.25 -20.44
CA THR A 66 17.18 15.08 -21.58
C THR A 66 18.01 16.35 -21.77
N CYS A 67 18.25 17.11 -20.69
CA CYS A 67 19.00 18.37 -20.73
C CYS A 67 19.83 18.58 -19.45
N ARG A 68 20.76 19.55 -19.49
CA ARG A 68 21.65 19.84 -18.35
C ARG A 68 20.89 20.38 -17.14
N ALA A 69 19.91 21.27 -17.35
CA ALA A 69 19.11 21.86 -16.28
C ALA A 69 18.32 20.77 -15.54
N TRP A 70 17.56 19.95 -16.27
CA TRP A 70 16.78 18.86 -15.69
C TRP A 70 17.67 17.80 -15.05
N ARG A 71 18.87 17.53 -15.56
CA ARG A 71 19.81 16.63 -14.89
C ARG A 71 20.17 17.10 -13.48
N VAL A 72 20.41 18.40 -13.31
CA VAL A 72 20.73 19.00 -12.01
C VAL A 72 19.51 18.95 -11.09
N LEU A 73 18.35 19.38 -11.57
CA LEU A 73 17.11 19.41 -10.78
C LEU A 73 16.64 18.00 -10.39
N ALA A 74 16.73 17.04 -11.31
CA ALA A 74 16.38 15.64 -11.06
C ALA A 74 17.30 14.98 -10.04
N ALA A 75 18.51 15.49 -9.82
CA ALA A 75 19.43 15.00 -8.80
C ALA A 75 19.12 15.58 -7.40
N SER A 76 18.14 16.49 -7.29
CA SER A 76 17.74 17.08 -6.02
C SER A 76 17.31 16.01 -5.01
N GLN A 77 17.82 16.13 -3.79
CA GLN A 77 17.63 15.14 -2.73
C GLN A 77 16.16 14.96 -2.33
N CYS A 78 15.34 16.02 -2.46
CA CYS A 78 13.92 15.96 -2.13
C CYS A 78 13.13 15.00 -3.04
N LEU A 79 13.65 14.70 -4.24
CA LEU A 79 13.05 13.73 -5.15
C LEU A 79 13.38 12.29 -4.75
N TRP A 80 14.45 12.03 -4.01
CA TRP A 80 14.94 10.67 -3.74
C TRP A 80 14.90 10.29 -2.26
N SER A 81 14.15 11.05 -1.45
CA SER A 81 13.90 10.74 -0.02
C SER A 81 13.00 9.50 0.14
N SER A 82 12.16 9.21 -0.85
CA SER A 82 11.31 8.02 -0.90
C SER A 82 11.44 7.34 -2.26
N LEU A 83 11.66 6.03 -2.25
CA LEU A 83 11.83 5.21 -3.44
C LEU A 83 10.89 4.01 -3.37
N ASP A 84 9.99 3.89 -4.34
CA ASP A 84 9.17 2.69 -4.54
C ASP A 84 9.65 1.98 -5.80
N VAL A 85 10.18 0.77 -5.65
CA VAL A 85 10.66 -0.07 -6.76
C VAL A 85 9.78 -1.27 -7.03
N ARG A 86 8.60 -1.40 -6.38
CA ARG A 86 7.75 -2.60 -6.49
C ARG A 86 7.22 -2.86 -7.89
N ALA A 87 7.04 -1.79 -8.67
CA ALA A 87 6.39 -1.82 -9.96
C ALA A 87 7.29 -2.31 -11.11
N HIS A 88 8.60 -2.40 -10.88
CA HIS A 88 9.58 -2.76 -11.91
C HIS A 88 10.63 -3.73 -11.35
N LYS A 89 11.28 -4.49 -12.24
CA LYS A 89 12.43 -5.29 -11.84
C LYS A 89 13.51 -4.39 -11.23
N PHE A 90 13.95 -4.72 -10.02
CA PHE A 90 15.01 -4.02 -9.31
C PHE A 90 16.13 -4.98 -8.94
N ASP A 91 17.19 -4.96 -9.74
CA ASP A 91 18.38 -5.80 -9.55
C ASP A 91 19.59 -4.96 -9.11
N THR A 92 20.71 -5.63 -8.85
CA THR A 92 21.99 -4.98 -8.48
C THR A 92 22.44 -3.90 -9.47
N THR A 93 22.17 -4.08 -10.77
CA THR A 93 22.59 -3.11 -11.80
C THR A 93 21.77 -1.83 -11.68
N MET A 94 20.46 -1.97 -11.51
CA MET A 94 19.54 -0.86 -11.27
C MET A 94 19.87 -0.15 -9.97
N ALA A 95 20.08 -0.88 -8.87
CA ALA A 95 20.46 -0.33 -7.58
C ALA A 95 21.75 0.49 -7.67
N THR A 96 22.77 -0.03 -8.34
CA THR A 96 24.06 0.67 -8.53
C THR A 96 23.89 1.96 -9.35
N SER A 97 23.02 1.95 -10.37
CA SER A 97 22.73 3.14 -11.18
C SER A 97 21.99 4.25 -10.42
N LEU A 98 21.19 3.87 -9.41
CA LEU A 98 20.42 4.80 -8.57
C LEU A 98 21.19 5.24 -7.33
N ALA A 99 22.21 4.49 -6.90
CA ALA A 99 22.95 4.74 -5.68
C ALA A 99 23.41 6.21 -5.46
N PRO A 100 23.95 6.93 -6.48
CA PRO A 100 24.36 8.32 -6.30
C PRO A 100 23.20 9.29 -6.04
N ARG A 101 21.98 8.95 -6.49
CA ARG A 101 20.77 9.77 -6.31
C ARG A 101 20.12 9.51 -4.95
N CYS A 102 20.29 8.31 -4.41
CA CYS A 102 19.62 7.82 -3.20
C CYS A 102 20.45 7.92 -1.92
N MET A 103 21.45 8.81 -1.85
CA MET A 103 22.30 8.96 -0.65
C MET A 103 21.50 9.36 0.61
N ASN A 104 20.44 10.16 0.43
CA ASN A 104 19.55 10.62 1.50
C ASN A 104 18.19 9.91 1.48
N LEU A 105 18.13 8.71 0.93
CA LEU A 105 16.93 7.90 0.92
C LEU A 105 16.53 7.55 2.36
N GLN A 106 15.27 7.84 2.71
CA GLN A 106 14.69 7.59 4.03
C GLN A 106 13.65 6.48 4.00
N LYS A 107 12.94 6.30 2.88
CA LYS A 107 11.88 5.31 2.74
C LYS A 107 12.07 4.47 1.49
N LEU A 108 12.04 3.15 1.64
CA LEU A 108 12.18 2.21 0.54
C LEU A 108 11.03 1.21 0.55
N LYS A 109 10.35 1.10 -0.59
CA LYS A 109 9.41 0.01 -0.87
C LYS A 109 9.97 -0.89 -1.96
N PHE A 110 9.97 -2.19 -1.73
CA PHE A 110 10.49 -3.16 -2.69
C PHE A 110 9.63 -4.42 -2.77
N ARG A 111 9.79 -5.20 -3.84
CA ARG A 111 9.03 -6.45 -4.07
C ARG A 111 9.98 -7.62 -4.28
N GLY A 112 9.79 -8.69 -3.51
CA GLY A 112 10.53 -9.93 -3.67
C GLY A 112 11.97 -9.90 -3.16
N ALA A 113 12.57 -11.10 -3.09
CA ALA A 113 13.91 -11.28 -2.55
C ALA A 113 15.04 -10.70 -3.43
N GLU A 114 14.91 -10.77 -4.77
CA GLU A 114 15.91 -10.18 -5.67
C GLU A 114 16.07 -8.67 -5.42
N SER A 115 14.95 -7.96 -5.24
CA SER A 115 14.98 -6.54 -4.91
C SER A 115 15.56 -6.29 -3.51
N ALA A 116 15.27 -7.17 -2.54
CA ALA A 116 15.82 -7.11 -1.18
C ALA A 116 17.35 -7.24 -1.19
N ASP A 117 17.88 -8.21 -1.93
CA ASP A 117 19.32 -8.40 -2.10
C ASP A 117 19.96 -7.20 -2.81
N ALA A 118 19.25 -6.56 -3.73
CA ALA A 118 19.73 -5.37 -4.42
C ALA A 118 19.78 -4.11 -3.51
N VAL A 119 19.00 -4.02 -2.43
CA VAL A 119 18.95 -2.87 -1.52
C VAL A 119 20.33 -2.52 -0.96
N ILE A 120 21.17 -3.53 -0.70
CA ILE A 120 22.52 -3.33 -0.17
C ILE A 120 23.41 -2.54 -1.15
N HIS A 121 23.08 -2.47 -2.43
CA HIS A 121 23.86 -1.70 -3.40
C HIS A 121 23.49 -0.21 -3.41
N LEU A 122 22.48 0.20 -2.64
CA LEU A 122 22.18 1.61 -2.40
C LEU A 122 23.19 2.22 -1.40
N GLN A 123 23.45 3.52 -1.55
CA GLN A 123 24.29 4.32 -0.63
C GLN A 123 23.46 5.01 0.47
N ALA A 124 22.27 4.48 0.76
CA ALA A 124 21.25 5.08 1.61
C ALA A 124 21.56 4.94 3.11
N LYS A 125 22.51 5.70 3.66
CA LYS A 125 22.90 5.56 5.08
C LYS A 125 21.82 5.97 6.09
N ASN A 126 20.87 6.80 5.68
CA ASN A 126 19.83 7.36 6.53
C ASN A 126 18.45 6.71 6.30
N LEU A 127 18.44 5.43 5.90
CA LEU A 127 17.20 4.70 5.65
C LEU A 127 16.47 4.47 6.98
N CYS A 128 15.26 5.02 7.09
CA CYS A 128 14.44 4.96 8.30
C CYS A 128 13.27 3.97 8.16
N GLU A 129 12.79 3.73 6.94
CA GLU A 129 11.61 2.91 6.68
C GLU A 129 11.87 1.96 5.51
N ILE A 130 11.60 0.68 5.75
CA ILE A 130 11.61 -0.38 4.75
C ILE A 130 10.25 -1.08 4.75
N ASN A 131 9.64 -1.19 3.57
CA ASN A 131 8.46 -2.00 3.33
C ASN A 131 8.71 -2.98 2.16
N GLY A 132 8.47 -4.27 2.38
CA GLY A 132 8.69 -5.33 1.40
C GLY A 132 7.49 -6.24 1.23
N ASP A 133 6.99 -6.35 0.00
CA ASP A 133 5.92 -7.28 -0.38
C ASP A 133 6.48 -8.51 -1.12
N TYR A 134 5.73 -9.62 -1.22
CA TYR A 134 6.17 -10.85 -1.92
C TYR A 134 7.51 -11.42 -1.41
N CYS A 135 7.74 -11.31 -0.11
CA CYS A 135 9.02 -11.60 0.54
C CYS A 135 9.26 -13.08 0.88
N ARG A 136 8.50 -14.03 0.31
CA ARG A 136 8.56 -15.47 0.66
C ARG A 136 9.96 -16.09 0.56
N LYS A 137 10.79 -15.57 -0.34
CA LYS A 137 12.15 -16.06 -0.58
C LYS A 137 13.23 -15.34 0.23
N ILE A 138 12.90 -14.28 0.98
CA ILE A 138 13.86 -13.55 1.81
C ILE A 138 14.31 -14.43 2.97
N THR A 139 15.60 -14.41 3.25
CA THR A 139 16.23 -15.21 4.30
C THR A 139 16.77 -14.32 5.42
N ASP A 140 17.10 -14.94 6.55
CA ASP A 140 17.77 -14.28 7.66
C ASP A 140 19.07 -13.59 7.24
N ALA A 141 19.83 -14.19 6.32
CA ALA A 141 21.07 -13.62 5.82
C ALA A 141 20.83 -12.30 5.08
N THR A 142 19.88 -12.29 4.14
CA THR A 142 19.49 -11.06 3.41
C THR A 142 19.06 -9.97 4.39
N LEU A 143 18.16 -10.29 5.34
CA LEU A 143 17.65 -9.29 6.27
C LEU A 143 18.74 -8.80 7.24
N SER A 144 19.60 -9.69 7.73
CA SER A 144 20.72 -9.35 8.62
C SER A 144 21.68 -8.37 7.96
N VAL A 145 22.02 -8.57 6.68
CA VAL A 145 22.89 -7.64 5.93
C VAL A 145 22.21 -6.29 5.74
N ILE A 146 20.91 -6.26 5.47
CA ILE A 146 20.16 -5.01 5.33
C ILE A 146 20.18 -4.24 6.64
N VAL A 147 19.82 -4.85 7.77
CA VAL A 147 19.73 -4.15 9.06
C VAL A 147 21.08 -3.75 9.62
N ALA A 148 22.13 -4.56 9.42
CA ALA A 148 23.49 -4.23 9.84
C ALA A 148 24.06 -2.98 9.15
N ARG A 149 23.52 -2.61 7.98
CA ARG A 149 23.92 -1.42 7.23
C ARG A 149 23.11 -0.17 7.53
N HIS A 150 21.94 -0.32 8.15
CA HIS A 150 20.94 0.74 8.31
C HIS A 150 20.49 0.87 9.77
N GLU A 151 21.41 1.31 10.64
CA GLU A 151 21.16 1.51 12.08
C GLU A 151 20.08 2.56 12.40
N ALA A 152 19.75 3.41 11.42
CA ALA A 152 18.74 4.46 11.53
C ALA A 152 17.30 3.96 11.34
N LEU A 153 17.10 2.66 11.05
CA LEU A 153 15.78 2.09 10.81
C LEU A 153 14.84 2.28 12.01
N GLU A 154 13.71 2.90 11.73
CA GLU A 154 12.60 3.11 12.67
C GLU A 154 11.41 2.20 12.36
N SER A 155 11.25 1.77 11.10
CA SER A 155 10.12 0.95 10.66
C SER A 155 10.55 -0.13 9.68
N ILE A 156 10.25 -1.39 10.02
CA ILE A 156 10.44 -2.54 9.14
C ILE A 156 9.10 -3.25 8.99
N GLN A 157 8.65 -3.40 7.75
CA GLN A 157 7.43 -4.11 7.39
C GLN A 157 7.75 -5.11 6.27
N LEU A 158 7.52 -6.41 6.51
CA LEU A 158 7.68 -7.47 5.51
C LEU A 158 6.42 -8.33 5.50
N GLY A 159 5.71 -8.34 4.38
CA GLY A 159 4.38 -8.92 4.23
C GLY A 159 3.56 -8.12 3.22
N PRO A 160 2.34 -8.54 2.85
CA PRO A 160 1.54 -9.56 3.52
C PRO A 160 1.96 -11.00 3.18
N ASP A 161 2.75 -11.28 2.15
CA ASP A 161 3.15 -12.65 1.86
C ASP A 161 3.92 -13.34 3.00
N PHE A 162 3.76 -14.66 3.09
CA PHE A 162 4.34 -15.45 4.17
C PHE A 162 5.86 -15.52 4.06
N CYS A 163 6.57 -14.91 5.00
CA CYS A 163 8.02 -14.87 5.06
C CYS A 163 8.60 -16.13 5.73
N GLU A 164 8.30 -17.30 5.17
CA GLU A 164 8.58 -18.61 5.79
C GLU A 164 10.07 -18.92 6.04
N ARG A 165 10.97 -18.18 5.40
CA ARG A 165 12.43 -18.34 5.49
C ARG A 165 13.08 -17.35 6.46
N ILE A 166 12.28 -16.48 7.07
CA ILE A 166 12.71 -15.60 8.16
C ILE A 166 12.45 -16.33 9.48
N THR A 167 13.44 -16.33 10.37
CA THR A 167 13.36 -16.97 11.69
C THR A 167 13.65 -15.97 12.82
N GLY A 168 13.61 -16.45 14.06
CA GLY A 168 14.00 -15.68 15.24
C GLY A 168 15.40 -15.08 15.16
N ASP A 169 16.33 -15.65 14.38
CA ASP A 169 17.69 -15.11 14.25
C ASP A 169 17.73 -13.78 13.49
N ALA A 170 16.89 -13.61 12.46
CA ALA A 170 16.73 -12.31 11.82
C ALA A 170 16.08 -11.28 12.74
N ILE A 171 15.13 -11.69 13.57
CA ILE A 171 14.51 -10.82 14.58
C ILE A 171 15.54 -10.35 15.61
N LYS A 172 16.43 -11.25 16.05
CA LYS A 172 17.58 -10.87 16.90
C LYS A 172 18.51 -9.90 16.17
N ALA A 173 18.84 -10.15 14.91
CA ALA A 173 19.67 -9.24 14.12
C ALA A 173 19.04 -7.85 14.00
N ILE A 174 17.73 -7.77 13.74
CA ILE A 174 16.96 -6.52 13.78
C ILE A 174 17.11 -5.84 15.15
N ALA A 175 16.90 -6.59 16.24
CA ALA A 175 16.99 -6.05 17.60
C ALA A 175 18.36 -5.44 17.90
N PHE A 176 19.44 -6.13 17.53
CA PHE A 176 20.80 -5.68 17.79
C PHE A 176 21.25 -4.52 16.89
N CYS A 177 20.81 -4.49 15.64
CA CYS A 177 21.28 -3.50 14.66
C CYS A 177 20.43 -2.23 14.61
N CYS A 178 19.16 -2.28 15.03
CA CYS A 178 18.19 -1.18 14.87
C CYS A 178 17.67 -0.67 16.23
N PRO A 179 18.48 0.04 17.04
CA PRO A 179 18.06 0.52 18.37
C PRO A 179 16.98 1.62 18.31
N LYS A 180 16.79 2.27 17.14
CA LYS A 180 15.77 3.29 16.90
C LYS A 180 14.43 2.73 16.43
N LEU A 181 14.29 1.40 16.36
CA LEU A 181 13.09 0.74 15.86
C LEU A 181 11.86 1.13 16.68
N LYS A 182 10.82 1.61 15.99
CA LYS A 182 9.50 1.98 16.52
C LYS A 182 8.41 1.05 16.03
N LYS A 183 8.58 0.46 14.85
CA LYS A 183 7.58 -0.37 14.19
C LYS A 183 8.23 -1.62 13.57
N LEU A 184 7.71 -2.79 13.92
CA LEU A 184 8.09 -4.06 13.33
C LEU A 184 6.85 -4.85 12.97
N ARG A 185 6.64 -5.13 11.67
CA ARG A 185 5.56 -6.02 11.22
C ARG A 185 6.10 -7.07 10.28
N LEU A 186 5.96 -8.32 10.66
CA LEU A 186 6.40 -9.46 9.89
C LEU A 186 5.22 -10.42 9.71
N SER A 187 5.02 -10.93 8.49
CA SER A 187 3.94 -11.86 8.17
C SER A 187 4.45 -13.25 7.83
N GLY A 188 3.76 -14.29 8.28
CA GLY A 188 4.00 -15.69 7.93
C GLY A 188 5.33 -16.25 8.42
N ILE A 189 5.82 -15.79 9.56
CA ILE A 189 6.96 -16.42 10.24
C ILE A 189 6.46 -17.66 10.98
N LYS A 190 7.16 -18.78 10.84
CA LYS A 190 6.76 -20.05 11.46
C LYS A 190 6.87 -19.96 12.98
N ASP A 191 8.04 -19.58 13.48
CA ASP A 191 8.33 -19.58 14.91
C ASP A 191 8.95 -18.26 15.37
N VAL A 192 8.31 -17.62 16.35
CA VAL A 192 8.77 -16.41 17.02
C VAL A 192 8.88 -16.69 18.51
N PHE A 193 10.03 -17.25 18.91
CA PHE A 193 10.27 -17.67 20.29
C PHE A 193 10.68 -16.52 21.23
N ALA A 194 10.63 -16.80 22.53
CA ALA A 194 10.92 -15.84 23.59
C ALA A 194 12.28 -15.15 23.47
N ASP A 195 13.33 -15.85 23.04
CA ASP A 195 14.68 -15.30 22.96
C ASP A 195 14.78 -14.13 21.96
N ALA A 196 14.14 -14.26 20.80
CA ALA A 196 14.07 -13.21 19.79
C ALA A 196 13.22 -12.02 20.26
N ILE A 197 12.05 -12.28 20.87
CA ILE A 197 11.16 -11.23 21.38
C ILE A 197 11.82 -10.48 22.55
N ASN A 198 12.48 -11.19 23.47
CA ASN A 198 13.20 -10.57 24.58
C ASN A 198 14.41 -9.76 24.10
N ALA A 199 15.05 -10.14 22.98
CA ALA A 199 16.07 -9.31 22.35
C ALA A 199 15.49 -7.97 21.87
N LEU A 200 14.31 -7.97 21.23
CA LEU A 200 13.59 -6.73 20.86
C LEU A 200 13.29 -5.89 22.12
N ALA A 201 12.75 -6.51 23.17
CA ALA A 201 12.42 -5.84 24.42
C ALA A 201 13.65 -5.13 25.04
N LYS A 202 14.82 -5.76 24.95
CA LYS A 202 16.07 -5.26 25.53
C LYS A 202 16.75 -4.18 24.68
N HIS A 203 16.76 -4.34 23.36
CA HIS A 203 17.58 -3.52 22.47
C HIS A 203 16.79 -2.45 21.69
N CYS A 204 15.46 -2.54 21.63
CA CYS A 204 14.58 -1.58 20.96
C CYS A 204 13.61 -0.90 21.95
N PRO A 205 14.08 0.01 22.83
CA PRO A 205 13.25 0.60 23.90
C PRO A 205 12.12 1.50 23.39
N ASN A 206 12.18 1.92 22.12
CA ASN A 206 11.18 2.78 21.48
C ASN A 206 10.18 2.01 20.62
N LEU A 207 10.17 0.67 20.71
CA LEU A 207 9.28 -0.18 19.92
C LEU A 207 7.82 0.00 20.39
N ILE A 208 7.00 0.56 19.51
CA ILE A 208 5.63 1.00 19.79
C ILE A 208 4.59 0.13 19.07
N ASP A 209 4.89 -0.34 17.86
CA ASP A 209 3.98 -1.08 16.99
C ASP A 209 4.61 -2.41 16.57
N ILE A 210 4.01 -3.51 17.01
CA ILE A 210 4.48 -4.87 16.73
C ILE A 210 3.35 -5.63 16.04
N GLY A 211 3.67 -6.27 14.91
CA GLY A 211 2.79 -7.20 14.21
C GLY A 211 3.52 -8.49 13.90
N PHE A 212 3.07 -9.61 14.47
CA PHE A 212 3.42 -10.95 14.03
C PHE A 212 2.16 -11.56 13.40
N LEU A 213 2.01 -11.31 12.10
CA LEU A 213 0.78 -11.59 11.36
C LEU A 213 0.86 -12.96 10.70
N ASP A 214 -0.23 -13.72 10.70
CA ASP A 214 -0.27 -15.03 10.04
C ASP A 214 0.88 -15.97 10.50
N CYS A 215 1.35 -15.82 11.76
CA CYS A 215 2.49 -16.58 12.30
C CYS A 215 2.00 -17.87 12.98
N LEU A 216 2.74 -18.97 12.88
CA LEU A 216 2.25 -20.26 13.41
C LEU A 216 2.43 -20.39 14.93
N ASN A 217 3.59 -20.00 15.46
CA ASN A 217 3.90 -20.05 16.89
C ASN A 217 4.54 -18.73 17.31
N VAL A 218 3.90 -18.03 18.24
CA VAL A 218 4.39 -16.77 18.81
C VAL A 218 4.39 -16.87 20.32
N ASP A 219 5.54 -16.64 20.96
CA ASP A 219 5.64 -16.72 22.42
C ASP A 219 4.87 -15.57 23.09
N GLU A 220 3.72 -15.91 23.68
CA GLU A 220 2.77 -14.93 24.21
C GLU A 220 3.29 -14.30 25.50
N ALA A 221 4.08 -15.05 26.27
CA ALA A 221 4.66 -14.58 27.51
C ALA A 221 5.74 -13.53 27.26
N ALA A 222 6.62 -13.76 26.28
CA ALA A 222 7.65 -12.81 25.90
C ALA A 222 7.07 -11.53 25.29
N LEU A 223 5.99 -11.61 24.51
CA LEU A 223 5.28 -10.41 24.04
C LEU A 223 4.75 -9.56 25.19
N GLY A 224 4.31 -10.21 26.28
CA GLY A 224 3.89 -9.55 27.52
C GLY A 224 5.01 -8.79 28.25
N ASN A 225 6.28 -8.98 27.88
CA ASN A 225 7.42 -8.30 28.48
C ASN A 225 7.81 -6.99 27.76
N ILE A 226 7.22 -6.70 26.59
CA ILE A 226 7.55 -5.48 25.83
C ILE A 226 6.74 -4.29 26.35
N LEU A 227 7.21 -3.68 27.44
CA LEU A 227 6.49 -2.60 28.14
C LEU A 227 6.31 -1.31 27.31
N SER A 228 7.06 -1.14 26.22
CA SER A 228 6.98 0.03 25.33
C SER A 228 5.80 -0.05 24.34
N VAL A 229 5.25 -1.24 24.10
CA VAL A 229 4.28 -1.50 23.04
C VAL A 229 2.96 -0.74 23.28
N ARG A 230 2.45 -0.10 22.23
CA ARG A 230 1.13 0.55 22.21
C ARG A 230 0.16 -0.12 21.27
N PHE A 231 0.67 -0.71 20.20
CA PHE A 231 -0.10 -1.37 19.18
C PHE A 231 0.47 -2.77 18.95
N LEU A 232 -0.35 -3.79 19.16
CA LEU A 232 0.04 -5.18 19.00
C LEU A 232 -0.95 -5.87 18.07
N SER A 233 -0.45 -6.58 17.07
CA SER A 233 -1.26 -7.47 16.23
C SER A 233 -0.63 -8.86 16.17
N VAL A 234 -1.47 -9.86 16.40
CA VAL A 234 -1.19 -11.28 16.19
C VAL A 234 -2.20 -11.89 15.23
N ALA A 235 -2.85 -11.08 14.41
CA ALA A 235 -3.94 -11.52 13.55
C ALA A 235 -3.53 -12.63 12.59
N GLY A 236 -4.37 -13.65 12.47
CA GLY A 236 -4.11 -14.86 11.69
C GLY A 236 -3.12 -15.83 12.34
N SER A 237 -2.60 -15.53 13.54
CA SER A 237 -1.72 -16.47 14.23
C SER A 237 -2.50 -17.63 14.82
N SER A 238 -1.95 -18.84 14.73
CA SER A 238 -2.54 -20.05 15.28
C SER A 238 -1.85 -20.45 16.59
N ASN A 239 -2.39 -21.46 17.28
CA ASN A 239 -1.81 -22.08 18.48
C ASN A 239 -1.58 -21.15 19.68
N MET A 240 -2.28 -20.02 19.77
CA MET A 240 -2.13 -19.10 20.88
C MET A 240 -2.85 -19.60 22.13
N ASN A 241 -2.17 -19.57 23.27
CA ASN A 241 -2.78 -19.82 24.56
C ASN A 241 -3.44 -18.55 25.11
N TRP A 242 -4.71 -18.33 24.72
CA TRP A 242 -5.47 -17.14 25.12
C TRP A 242 -5.64 -16.96 26.63
N SER A 243 -5.63 -18.06 27.38
CA SER A 243 -5.66 -17.99 28.83
C SER A 243 -4.39 -17.33 29.39
N VAL A 244 -3.21 -17.62 28.82
CA VAL A 244 -1.94 -16.98 29.21
C VAL A 244 -1.95 -15.52 28.74
N VAL A 245 -2.30 -15.28 27.48
CA VAL A 245 -2.40 -13.94 26.88
C VAL A 245 -3.22 -13.01 27.76
N SER A 246 -4.44 -13.42 28.13
CA SER A 246 -5.36 -12.56 28.87
C SER A 246 -4.90 -12.29 30.31
N HIS A 247 -4.04 -13.13 30.90
CA HIS A 247 -3.40 -12.87 32.21
C HIS A 247 -2.15 -11.99 32.16
N LEU A 248 -1.49 -11.89 31.00
CA LEU A 248 -0.25 -11.14 30.85
C LEU A 248 -0.49 -9.78 30.18
N TRP A 249 -1.20 -9.76 29.05
CA TRP A 249 -1.27 -8.57 28.20
C TRP A 249 -2.16 -7.47 28.78
N HIS A 250 -3.10 -7.80 29.67
CA HIS A 250 -3.87 -6.76 30.38
C HIS A 250 -2.98 -5.88 31.28
N LYS A 251 -1.78 -6.35 31.66
CA LYS A 251 -0.81 -5.64 32.50
C LYS A 251 0.12 -4.73 31.69
N LEU A 252 0.11 -4.82 30.37
CA LEU A 252 0.94 -3.95 29.52
C LEU A 252 0.53 -2.48 29.72
N PRO A 253 1.41 -1.61 30.22
CA PRO A 253 1.02 -0.30 30.73
C PRO A 253 0.66 0.71 29.62
N LYS A 254 1.09 0.44 28.38
CA LYS A 254 0.96 1.34 27.24
C LYS A 254 0.12 0.78 26.10
N LEU A 255 -0.39 -0.45 26.21
CA LEU A 255 -1.14 -1.11 25.14
C LEU A 255 -2.46 -0.38 24.90
N ILE A 256 -2.64 0.22 23.73
CA ILE A 256 -3.81 1.00 23.31
C ILE A 256 -4.67 0.21 22.32
N GLY A 257 -4.04 -0.41 21.32
CA GLY A 257 -4.71 -1.18 20.28
C GLY A 257 -4.19 -2.62 20.25
N LEU A 258 -5.11 -3.57 20.23
CA LEU A 258 -4.83 -4.99 20.11
C LEU A 258 -5.62 -5.58 18.95
N ASP A 259 -4.96 -6.28 18.05
CA ASP A 259 -5.59 -6.99 16.95
C ASP A 259 -5.32 -8.49 17.04
N VAL A 260 -6.41 -9.23 17.18
CA VAL A 260 -6.47 -10.69 17.32
C VAL A 260 -7.39 -11.27 16.25
N SER A 261 -7.67 -10.52 15.18
CA SER A 261 -8.55 -10.95 14.09
C SER A 261 -8.05 -12.25 13.46
N ARG A 262 -8.95 -13.11 12.98
CA ARG A 262 -8.61 -14.41 12.36
C ARG A 262 -7.86 -15.36 13.31
N THR A 263 -8.19 -15.32 14.59
CA THR A 263 -7.69 -16.27 15.61
C THR A 263 -8.85 -17.00 16.29
N ASP A 264 -8.54 -17.93 17.18
CA ASP A 264 -9.49 -18.73 17.96
C ASP A 264 -9.80 -18.14 19.35
N ILE A 265 -9.53 -16.84 19.57
CA ILE A 265 -9.83 -16.17 20.85
C ILE A 265 -11.31 -16.26 21.21
N GLY A 266 -11.60 -16.64 22.46
CA GLY A 266 -12.96 -16.73 22.98
C GLY A 266 -13.46 -15.47 23.71
N SER A 267 -14.77 -15.44 23.98
CA SER A 267 -15.47 -14.33 24.66
C SER A 267 -14.93 -14.01 26.05
N THR A 268 -14.51 -15.02 26.82
CA THR A 268 -14.00 -14.87 28.18
C THR A 268 -12.66 -14.15 28.21
N ASP A 269 -11.76 -14.45 27.27
CA ASP A 269 -10.46 -13.80 27.15
C ASP A 269 -10.58 -12.38 26.60
N VAL A 270 -11.46 -12.16 25.60
CA VAL A 270 -11.81 -10.80 25.12
C VAL A 270 -12.35 -9.95 26.26
N SER A 271 -13.30 -10.49 27.04
CA SER A 271 -13.85 -9.81 28.21
C SER A 271 -12.74 -9.47 29.21
N ARG A 272 -11.89 -10.43 29.56
CA ARG A 272 -10.79 -10.21 30.52
C ARG A 272 -9.85 -9.10 30.05
N LEU A 273 -9.44 -9.11 28.78
CA LEU A 273 -8.58 -8.08 28.21
C LEU A 273 -9.24 -6.69 28.25
N LEU A 274 -10.52 -6.61 27.86
CA LEU A 274 -11.26 -5.35 27.85
C LEU A 274 -11.61 -4.82 29.25
N PHE A 275 -11.92 -5.67 30.23
CA PHE A 275 -12.26 -5.20 31.58
C PHE A 275 -11.02 -4.96 32.46
N SER A 276 -9.97 -5.79 32.32
CA SER A 276 -8.83 -5.76 33.24
C SER A 276 -7.71 -4.82 32.82
N SER A 277 -7.59 -4.52 31.52
CA SER A 277 -6.56 -3.59 31.04
C SER A 277 -6.93 -2.14 31.38
N GLN A 278 -5.97 -1.32 31.80
CA GLN A 278 -6.22 0.11 32.04
C GLN A 278 -5.95 0.98 30.81
N SER A 279 -5.06 0.54 29.93
CA SER A 279 -4.61 1.31 28.78
C SER A 279 -5.33 0.96 27.48
N LEU A 280 -5.83 -0.28 27.35
CA LEU A 280 -6.42 -0.78 26.12
C LEU A 280 -7.69 0.01 25.79
N LYS A 281 -7.74 0.55 24.57
CA LYS A 281 -8.87 1.32 24.03
C LYS A 281 -9.56 0.61 22.88
N VAL A 282 -8.82 -0.18 22.10
CA VAL A 282 -9.35 -0.81 20.89
C VAL A 282 -8.91 -2.26 20.81
N LEU A 283 -9.87 -3.17 20.64
CA LEU A 283 -9.65 -4.58 20.35
C LEU A 283 -10.31 -4.93 19.01
N CYS A 284 -9.52 -5.41 18.05
CA CYS A 284 -10.01 -5.93 16.78
C CYS A 284 -10.01 -7.47 16.82
N ALA A 285 -11.17 -8.08 16.65
CA ALA A 285 -11.40 -9.52 16.66
C ALA A 285 -12.39 -9.87 15.54
N LEU A 286 -12.00 -9.56 14.30
CA LEU A 286 -12.80 -9.85 13.11
C LEU A 286 -12.50 -11.27 12.62
N ASN A 287 -13.55 -12.02 12.25
CA ASN A 287 -13.44 -13.38 11.74
C ASN A 287 -12.76 -14.30 12.75
N CYS A 288 -13.20 -14.24 14.01
CA CYS A 288 -12.75 -15.09 15.10
C CYS A 288 -13.86 -16.12 15.43
N PRO A 289 -13.81 -17.35 14.90
CA PRO A 289 -14.95 -18.27 14.93
C PRO A 289 -15.49 -18.55 16.33
N VAL A 290 -14.59 -18.80 17.30
CA VAL A 290 -14.97 -19.10 18.70
C VAL A 290 -15.70 -17.93 19.36
N LEU A 291 -15.29 -16.69 19.06
CA LEU A 291 -15.93 -15.48 19.56
C LEU A 291 -17.28 -15.26 18.89
N GLU A 292 -17.37 -15.50 17.59
CA GLU A 292 -18.52 -15.13 16.77
C GLU A 292 -19.67 -16.14 16.85
N GLU A 293 -19.38 -17.39 17.22
CA GLU A 293 -20.39 -18.41 17.56
C GLU A 293 -20.99 -18.17 18.97
N ASP A 294 -20.32 -17.43 19.85
CA ASP A 294 -20.77 -17.22 21.22
C ASP A 294 -21.83 -16.09 21.32
N THR A 295 -23.08 -16.50 21.51
CA THR A 295 -24.24 -15.59 21.67
C THR A 295 -24.13 -14.61 22.85
N SER A 296 -23.31 -14.91 23.87
CA SER A 296 -23.13 -14.06 25.05
C SER A 296 -22.32 -12.79 24.77
N VAL A 297 -21.59 -12.75 23.65
CA VAL A 297 -20.64 -11.68 23.30
C VAL A 297 -21.32 -10.34 23.00
N SER A 298 -22.59 -10.36 22.57
CA SER A 298 -23.42 -9.16 22.35
C SER A 298 -23.57 -8.27 23.59
N THR A 299 -23.24 -8.79 24.78
CA THR A 299 -23.30 -8.09 26.07
C THR A 299 -21.99 -7.41 26.48
N ILE A 300 -20.86 -7.67 25.80
CA ILE A 300 -19.56 -7.09 26.13
C ILE A 300 -19.58 -5.61 25.77
N LYS A 301 -20.02 -4.77 26.70
CA LYS A 301 -20.00 -3.31 26.59
C LYS A 301 -19.07 -2.73 27.64
N THR A 302 -17.96 -2.18 27.18
CA THR A 302 -16.99 -1.49 28.02
C THR A 302 -17.00 -0.01 27.73
N LYS A 303 -17.32 0.80 28.74
CA LYS A 303 -17.35 2.26 28.59
C LYS A 303 -15.99 2.79 28.16
N GLY A 304 -15.92 3.43 27.00
CA GLY A 304 -14.70 4.05 26.47
C GLY A 304 -13.71 3.10 25.81
N LYS A 305 -14.09 1.84 25.54
CA LYS A 305 -13.29 0.90 24.76
C LYS A 305 -14.11 0.29 23.64
N LEU A 306 -13.42 0.00 22.55
CA LEU A 306 -13.94 -0.46 21.28
C LEU A 306 -13.70 -1.95 21.10
N LEU A 307 -14.73 -2.68 20.68
CA LEU A 307 -14.61 -4.05 20.19
C LEU A 307 -15.08 -4.09 18.73
N LEU A 308 -14.16 -4.36 17.81
CA LEU A 308 -14.48 -4.53 16.39
C LEU A 308 -14.54 -6.02 16.06
N SER A 309 -15.72 -6.50 15.66
CA SER A 309 -16.00 -7.89 15.28
C SER A 309 -17.01 -7.94 14.13
N LEU A 310 -17.23 -9.11 13.53
CA LEU A 310 -18.17 -9.24 12.41
C LEU A 310 -19.64 -8.98 12.79
N PHE A 311 -20.02 -9.22 14.04
CA PHE A 311 -21.38 -8.93 14.55
C PHE A 311 -21.57 -7.48 15.03
N SER A 312 -20.50 -6.68 15.08
CA SER A 312 -20.56 -5.26 15.43
C SER A 312 -20.79 -4.39 14.18
N ASP A 313 -21.45 -3.24 14.34
CA ASP A 313 -21.44 -2.19 13.30
C ASP A 313 -20.15 -1.37 13.47
N ILE A 314 -19.17 -1.65 12.63
CA ILE A 314 -17.82 -1.09 12.75
C ILE A 314 -17.86 0.43 12.63
N PHE A 315 -18.77 1.00 11.84
CA PHE A 315 -18.87 2.45 11.69
C PHE A 315 -19.44 3.13 12.93
N ILE A 316 -20.45 2.52 13.57
CA ILE A 316 -21.00 3.00 14.85
C ILE A 316 -19.94 2.92 15.94
N GLU A 317 -19.26 1.78 16.02
CA GLU A 317 -18.18 1.55 16.97
C GLU A 317 -17.09 2.62 16.78
N LEU A 318 -16.55 2.80 15.56
CA LEU A 318 -15.55 3.84 15.28
C LEU A 318 -16.03 5.25 15.64
N SER A 319 -17.32 5.54 15.43
CA SER A 319 -17.91 6.84 15.77
C SER A 319 -17.87 7.13 17.27
N SER A 320 -17.87 6.10 18.12
CA SER A 320 -17.79 6.23 19.58
C SER A 320 -16.44 6.76 20.08
N LEU A 321 -15.38 6.71 19.26
CA LEU A 321 -14.07 7.28 19.59
C LEU A 321 -14.07 8.82 19.58
N PHE A 322 -15.12 9.44 19.04
CA PHE A 322 -15.22 10.89 18.89
C PHE A 322 -16.19 11.49 19.91
N ALA A 323 -15.78 12.59 20.55
CA ALA A 323 -16.61 13.28 21.53
C ALA A 323 -17.85 13.96 20.92
N ASP A 324 -17.81 14.28 19.62
CA ASP A 324 -18.91 14.88 18.89
C ASP A 324 -19.60 13.79 18.04
N THR A 325 -20.78 13.36 18.50
CA THR A 325 -21.56 12.24 17.95
C THR A 325 -22.53 12.66 16.85
N THR A 326 -22.44 13.88 16.32
CA THR A 326 -23.33 14.33 15.25
C THR A 326 -23.05 13.54 13.96
N LYS A 327 -23.81 12.45 13.78
CA LYS A 327 -24.04 11.68 12.54
C LYS A 327 -22.80 11.40 11.68
N LYS A 328 -21.83 10.65 12.22
CA LYS A 328 -20.66 10.22 11.46
C LYS A 328 -20.90 9.01 10.54
N GLY A 329 -21.92 8.19 10.81
CA GLY A 329 -22.40 7.13 9.91
C GLY A 329 -21.29 6.36 9.17
N ARG A 330 -21.50 6.03 7.90
CA ARG A 330 -20.47 5.43 7.03
C ARG A 330 -19.29 6.37 6.71
N ASN A 331 -19.38 7.66 7.05
CA ASN A 331 -18.40 8.69 6.73
C ASN A 331 -17.38 8.94 7.86
N VAL A 332 -17.43 8.22 8.98
CA VAL A 332 -16.58 8.47 10.17
C VAL A 332 -15.09 8.57 9.85
N LEU A 333 -14.57 7.71 8.98
CA LEU A 333 -13.18 7.73 8.55
C LEU A 333 -12.86 8.96 7.68
N LEU A 334 -13.78 9.35 6.80
CA LEU A 334 -13.66 10.55 5.99
C LEU A 334 -13.71 11.82 6.86
N ASP A 335 -14.66 11.90 7.78
CA ASP A 335 -14.82 13.01 8.71
C ASP A 335 -13.58 13.18 9.60
N TRP A 336 -13.00 12.07 10.05
CA TRP A 336 -11.74 12.07 10.79
C TRP A 336 -10.59 12.65 9.96
N ARG A 337 -10.39 12.18 8.73
CA ARG A 337 -9.33 12.66 7.83
C ARG A 337 -9.48 14.16 7.51
N CYS A 338 -10.73 14.63 7.39
CA CYS A 338 -11.07 16.03 7.12
C CYS A 338 -11.10 16.93 8.36
N SER A 339 -10.96 16.38 9.57
CA SER A 339 -11.05 17.15 10.81
C SER A 339 -9.92 18.19 10.93
N LYS A 340 -10.30 19.44 11.21
CA LYS A 340 -9.37 20.54 11.47
C LYS A 340 -8.68 20.43 12.84
N LYS A 341 -9.34 19.81 13.82
CA LYS A 341 -8.77 19.56 15.15
C LYS A 341 -8.13 18.18 15.15
N LYS A 342 -6.79 18.14 15.11
CA LYS A 342 -6.00 16.91 15.09
C LYS A 342 -5.60 16.53 16.51
N ASP A 343 -6.40 15.69 17.17
CA ASP A 343 -5.94 14.98 18.37
C ASP A 343 -4.88 13.94 17.95
N LYS A 344 -3.65 14.11 18.45
CA LYS A 344 -2.52 13.24 18.09
C LYS A 344 -2.76 11.78 18.49
N ASN A 345 -3.35 11.54 19.67
CA ASN A 345 -3.62 10.18 20.15
C ASN A 345 -4.68 9.50 19.29
N LEU A 346 -5.75 10.23 18.96
CA LEU A 346 -6.80 9.70 18.08
C LEU A 346 -6.26 9.43 16.68
N ASN A 347 -5.42 10.32 16.14
CA ASN A 347 -4.80 10.09 14.83
C ASN A 347 -3.94 8.83 14.81
N GLU A 348 -3.14 8.58 15.85
CA GLU A 348 -2.33 7.37 15.93
C GLU A 348 -3.20 6.10 15.97
N ILE A 349 -4.29 6.11 16.74
CA ILE A 349 -5.25 4.99 16.81
C ILE A 349 -5.92 4.76 15.45
N MET A 350 -6.40 5.81 14.80
CA MET A 350 -7.13 5.72 13.54
C MET A 350 -6.21 5.30 12.38
N THR A 351 -4.98 5.82 12.32
CA THR A 351 -3.95 5.37 11.35
C THR A 351 -3.64 3.89 11.54
N TRP A 352 -3.49 3.42 12.79
CA TRP A 352 -3.30 2.00 13.07
C TRP A 352 -4.52 1.16 12.66
N LEU A 353 -5.74 1.60 13.00
CA LEU A 353 -6.99 0.94 12.66
C LEU A 353 -7.19 0.78 11.14
N GLU A 354 -6.96 1.83 10.36
CA GLU A 354 -7.00 1.73 8.90
C GLU A 354 -6.07 0.64 8.37
N TRP A 355 -4.87 0.55 8.95
CA TRP A 355 -3.88 -0.44 8.54
C TRP A 355 -4.31 -1.87 8.87
N ILE A 356 -4.86 -2.09 10.07
CA ILE A 356 -5.34 -3.39 10.53
C ILE A 356 -6.58 -3.82 9.76
N LEU A 357 -7.57 -2.92 9.61
CA LEU A 357 -8.80 -3.22 8.88
C LEU A 357 -8.52 -3.56 7.42
N SER A 358 -7.65 -2.81 6.74
CA SER A 358 -7.28 -3.15 5.35
C SER A 358 -6.52 -4.47 5.25
N HIS A 359 -5.67 -4.80 6.22
CA HIS A 359 -5.02 -6.13 6.27
C HIS A 359 -6.05 -7.24 6.41
N THR A 360 -6.85 -7.17 7.47
CA THR A 360 -7.78 -8.24 7.85
C THR A 360 -8.87 -8.41 6.80
N LEU A 361 -9.43 -7.33 6.25
CA LEU A 361 -10.44 -7.43 5.19
C LEU A 361 -9.87 -8.04 3.91
N LEU A 362 -8.65 -7.66 3.50
CA LEU A 362 -8.00 -8.31 2.35
C LEU A 362 -7.84 -9.82 2.60
N ARG A 363 -7.33 -10.20 3.77
CA ARG A 363 -7.15 -11.61 4.13
C ARG A 363 -8.46 -12.39 4.16
N THR A 364 -9.50 -11.80 4.72
CA THR A 364 -10.83 -12.40 4.75
C THR A 364 -11.40 -12.55 3.34
N ALA A 365 -11.13 -11.60 2.44
CA ALA A 365 -11.50 -11.70 1.03
C ALA A 365 -10.74 -12.83 0.32
N GLU A 366 -9.43 -12.95 0.54
CA GLU A 366 -8.58 -14.02 -0.02
C GLU A 366 -9.04 -15.42 0.43
N SER A 367 -9.41 -15.58 1.70
CA SER A 367 -9.89 -16.87 2.22
C SER A 367 -11.36 -17.17 1.91
N ASN A 368 -12.14 -16.14 1.56
CA ASN A 368 -13.58 -16.18 1.28
C ASN A 368 -14.38 -17.19 2.15
N PRO A 369 -14.35 -17.07 3.50
CA PRO A 369 -14.99 -18.05 4.36
C PRO A 369 -16.51 -17.98 4.23
N GLN A 370 -17.18 -19.11 4.43
CA GLN A 370 -18.63 -19.21 4.31
C GLN A 370 -19.35 -18.35 5.36
N GLY A 371 -20.51 -17.78 5.00
CA GLY A 371 -21.35 -17.02 5.92
C GLY A 371 -21.06 -15.52 6.03
N LEU A 372 -20.09 -14.99 5.27
CA LEU A 372 -19.73 -13.56 5.31
C LEU A 372 -20.47 -12.68 4.30
N ASP A 373 -21.39 -13.22 3.50
CA ASP A 373 -22.10 -12.43 2.48
C ASP A 373 -22.83 -11.23 3.09
N ASP A 374 -23.53 -11.44 4.21
CA ASP A 374 -24.26 -10.38 4.89
C ASP A 374 -23.32 -9.28 5.42
N PHE A 375 -22.16 -9.67 5.96
CA PHE A 375 -21.13 -8.73 6.41
C PHE A 375 -20.61 -7.88 5.24
N TRP A 376 -20.23 -8.52 4.13
CA TRP A 376 -19.71 -7.84 2.94
C TRP A 376 -20.70 -6.83 2.38
N LEU A 377 -21.98 -7.21 2.29
CA LEU A 377 -23.04 -6.37 1.75
C LEU A 377 -23.44 -5.22 2.70
N LYS A 378 -23.48 -5.46 4.01
CA LYS A 378 -23.91 -4.42 4.98
C LYS A 378 -22.84 -3.37 5.25
N GLN A 379 -21.58 -3.79 5.40
CA GLN A 379 -20.50 -2.90 5.82
C GLN A 379 -19.13 -3.18 5.19
N GLY A 380 -18.81 -4.41 4.78
CA GLY A 380 -17.48 -4.76 4.27
C GLY A 380 -17.08 -3.99 3.00
N ALA A 381 -17.96 -3.92 2.00
CA ALA A 381 -17.71 -3.13 0.78
C ALA A 381 -17.52 -1.64 1.10
N ALA A 382 -18.38 -1.08 1.97
CA ALA A 382 -18.29 0.32 2.40
C ALA A 382 -16.99 0.61 3.18
N LEU A 383 -16.52 -0.33 4.00
CA LEU A 383 -15.24 -0.21 4.71
C LEU A 383 -14.08 -0.17 3.72
N LEU A 384 -14.02 -1.08 2.75
CA LEU A 384 -12.98 -1.08 1.73
C LEU A 384 -13.00 0.21 0.89
N LEU A 385 -14.17 0.68 0.46
CA LEU A 385 -14.32 1.97 -0.23
C LEU A 385 -13.86 3.16 0.61
N SER A 386 -14.09 3.12 1.92
CA SER A 386 -13.60 4.15 2.84
C SER A 386 -12.08 4.08 3.03
N LEU A 387 -11.50 2.87 3.09
CA LEU A 387 -10.06 2.64 3.24
C LEU A 387 -9.25 3.00 1.99
N MET A 388 -9.83 2.88 0.79
CA MET A 388 -9.25 3.39 -0.46
C MET A 388 -8.96 4.89 -0.43
N GLN A 389 -9.62 5.64 0.44
CA GLN A 389 -9.42 7.07 0.63
C GLN A 389 -8.44 7.40 1.77
N SER A 390 -7.73 6.39 2.30
CA SER A 390 -6.69 6.58 3.31
C SER A 390 -5.52 7.39 2.76
N SER A 391 -4.83 8.11 3.66
CA SER A 391 -3.54 8.75 3.35
C SER A 391 -2.37 7.75 3.28
N GLN A 392 -2.55 6.52 3.77
CA GLN A 392 -1.55 5.47 3.75
C GLN A 392 -1.66 4.67 2.45
N GLU A 393 -0.63 4.72 1.62
CA GLU A 393 -0.61 4.05 0.32
C GLU A 393 -0.90 2.55 0.42
N ASP A 394 -0.29 1.87 1.39
CA ASP A 394 -0.46 0.41 1.58
C ASP A 394 -1.89 0.05 2.01
N VAL A 395 -2.60 0.99 2.66
CA VAL A 395 -4.03 0.82 2.99
C VAL A 395 -4.87 0.95 1.74
N GLN A 396 -4.58 1.95 0.89
CA GLN A 396 -5.30 2.16 -0.36
C GLN A 396 -5.14 0.95 -1.30
N GLU A 397 -3.91 0.44 -1.42
CA GLU A 397 -3.60 -0.72 -2.28
C GLU A 397 -4.34 -1.96 -1.78
N ARG A 398 -4.18 -2.33 -0.50
CA ARG A 398 -4.87 -3.51 0.06
C ARG A 398 -6.40 -3.38 0.01
N ALA A 399 -6.95 -2.17 0.16
CA ALA A 399 -8.38 -1.95 0.04
C ALA A 399 -8.87 -2.15 -1.40
N ALA A 400 -8.13 -1.66 -2.40
CA ALA A 400 -8.43 -1.89 -3.82
C ALA A 400 -8.29 -3.37 -4.20
N THR A 401 -7.22 -4.04 -3.77
CA THR A 401 -7.05 -5.49 -3.92
C THR A 401 -8.18 -6.26 -3.24
N GLY A 402 -8.57 -5.85 -2.03
CA GLY A 402 -9.68 -6.42 -1.29
C GLY A 402 -11.00 -6.33 -2.06
N LEU A 403 -11.30 -5.19 -2.69
CA LEU A 403 -12.47 -5.03 -3.57
C LEU A 403 -12.39 -5.89 -4.83
N ALA A 404 -11.21 -6.00 -5.44
CA ALA A 404 -11.01 -6.86 -6.60
C ALA A 404 -11.20 -8.34 -6.25
N THR A 405 -10.81 -8.74 -5.04
CA THR A 405 -10.77 -10.14 -4.60
C THR A 405 -12.12 -10.60 -4.06
N PHE A 406 -12.77 -9.83 -3.18
CA PHE A 406 -13.98 -10.30 -2.49
C PHE A 406 -15.19 -10.48 -3.42
N VAL A 407 -15.20 -9.85 -4.60
CA VAL A 407 -16.27 -10.05 -5.58
C VAL A 407 -16.12 -11.37 -6.34
N VAL A 408 -14.93 -11.96 -6.38
CA VAL A 408 -14.66 -13.22 -7.08
C VAL A 408 -15.08 -14.39 -6.20
N ILE A 409 -15.92 -15.28 -6.73
CA ILE A 409 -16.35 -16.51 -6.05
C ILE A 409 -15.47 -17.69 -6.47
N ASP A 410 -15.08 -17.73 -7.74
CA ASP A 410 -14.31 -18.81 -8.33
C ASP A 410 -13.27 -18.26 -9.30
N ASP A 411 -12.00 -18.42 -8.94
CA ASP A 411 -10.84 -17.99 -9.72
C ASP A 411 -10.72 -18.77 -11.05
N GLU A 412 -11.17 -20.03 -11.11
CA GLU A 412 -11.04 -20.84 -12.32
C GLU A 412 -12.04 -20.41 -13.41
N ASN A 413 -13.24 -20.03 -12.99
CA ASN A 413 -14.33 -19.64 -13.89
C ASN A 413 -14.48 -18.11 -14.04
N ALA A 414 -13.63 -17.33 -13.38
CA ALA A 414 -13.74 -15.86 -13.28
C ALA A 414 -15.16 -15.40 -12.88
N SER A 415 -15.85 -16.20 -12.05
CA SER A 415 -17.22 -15.92 -11.67
C SER A 415 -17.25 -14.94 -10.49
N ILE A 416 -18.17 -13.98 -10.55
CA ILE A 416 -18.31 -12.96 -9.51
C ILE A 416 -19.67 -13.04 -8.82
N ASP A 417 -19.71 -12.59 -7.57
CA ASP A 417 -20.95 -12.34 -6.83
C ASP A 417 -21.53 -10.99 -7.29
N CYS A 418 -22.63 -11.05 -8.04
CA CYS A 418 -23.33 -9.86 -8.52
C CYS A 418 -23.76 -8.91 -7.39
N ARG A 419 -24.17 -9.43 -6.23
CA ARG A 419 -24.61 -8.60 -5.11
C ARG A 419 -23.43 -7.86 -4.49
N ARG A 420 -22.30 -8.55 -4.31
CA ARG A 420 -21.06 -7.92 -3.82
C ARG A 420 -20.57 -6.86 -4.80
N ALA A 421 -20.60 -7.14 -6.10
CA ALA A 421 -20.21 -6.19 -7.15
C ALA A 421 -21.11 -4.94 -7.17
N GLU A 422 -22.43 -5.12 -7.11
CA GLU A 422 -23.37 -3.99 -7.02
C GLU A 422 -23.19 -3.20 -5.73
N ALA A 423 -22.84 -3.85 -4.61
CA ALA A 423 -22.55 -3.15 -3.36
C ALA A 423 -21.33 -2.21 -3.46
N VAL A 424 -20.35 -2.52 -4.31
CA VAL A 424 -19.22 -1.61 -4.61
C VAL A 424 -19.66 -0.41 -5.44
N MET A 425 -20.62 -0.59 -6.35
CA MET A 425 -21.13 0.49 -7.18
C MET A 425 -21.91 1.54 -6.36
N LEU A 426 -22.53 1.12 -5.25
CA LEU A 426 -23.21 2.03 -4.33
C LEU A 426 -22.27 3.11 -3.78
N ASP A 427 -22.85 4.23 -3.36
CA ASP A 427 -22.14 5.35 -2.71
C ASP A 427 -20.96 5.93 -3.54
N GLY A 428 -20.95 5.73 -4.86
CA GLY A 428 -19.95 6.30 -5.78
C GLY A 428 -18.62 5.54 -5.82
N GLY A 429 -18.61 4.24 -5.51
CA GLY A 429 -17.39 3.44 -5.51
C GLY A 429 -16.73 3.29 -6.87
N ILE A 430 -17.48 3.26 -7.98
CA ILE A 430 -16.92 3.27 -9.34
C ILE A 430 -16.08 4.52 -9.57
N ARG A 431 -16.60 5.69 -9.22
CA ARG A 431 -15.86 6.96 -9.28
C ARG A 431 -14.57 6.93 -8.48
N LEU A 432 -14.59 6.34 -7.28
CA LEU A 432 -13.40 6.21 -6.44
C LEU A 432 -12.34 5.32 -7.09
N LEU A 433 -12.75 4.17 -7.64
CA LEU A 433 -11.86 3.28 -8.40
C LEU A 433 -11.27 3.96 -9.62
N LEU A 434 -12.08 4.66 -10.42
CA LEU A 434 -11.63 5.41 -11.60
C LEU A 434 -10.66 6.54 -11.23
N ASN A 435 -10.86 7.21 -10.09
CA ASN A 435 -9.92 8.20 -9.58
C ASN A 435 -8.59 7.56 -9.14
N LEU A 436 -8.63 6.38 -8.52
CA LEU A 436 -7.40 5.64 -8.21
C LEU A 436 -6.68 5.17 -9.47
N ALA A 437 -7.40 4.71 -10.49
CA ALA A 437 -6.84 4.31 -11.78
C ALA A 437 -6.14 5.47 -12.52
N LYS A 438 -6.53 6.72 -12.26
CA LYS A 438 -5.86 7.94 -12.77
C LYS A 438 -4.63 8.37 -11.97
N CYS A 439 -4.37 7.77 -10.81
CA CYS A 439 -3.21 8.12 -9.97
C CYS A 439 -1.92 7.86 -10.74
N TRP A 440 -0.83 8.56 -10.43
CA TRP A 440 0.48 8.31 -11.05
C TRP A 440 1.24 7.12 -10.41
N ARG A 441 0.69 6.55 -9.34
CA ARG A 441 1.29 5.43 -8.60
C ARG A 441 0.87 4.11 -9.23
N GLU A 442 1.82 3.44 -9.85
CA GLU A 442 1.54 2.26 -10.68
C GLU A 442 0.94 1.08 -9.91
N GLY A 443 1.31 0.88 -8.63
CA GLY A 443 0.68 -0.14 -7.78
C GLY A 443 -0.83 0.10 -7.64
N LEU A 444 -1.22 1.31 -7.24
CA LEU A 444 -2.62 1.70 -7.13
C LEU A 444 -3.36 1.70 -8.48
N GLN A 445 -2.71 2.12 -9.57
CA GLN A 445 -3.31 2.04 -10.90
C GLN A 445 -3.67 0.60 -11.25
N SER A 446 -2.75 -0.33 -11.00
CA SER A 446 -2.92 -1.75 -11.31
C SER A 446 -4.06 -2.37 -10.50
N GLU A 447 -4.05 -2.17 -9.18
CA GLU A 447 -5.09 -2.72 -8.30
C GLU A 447 -6.49 -2.12 -8.59
N ALA A 448 -6.56 -0.82 -8.90
CA ALA A 448 -7.80 -0.19 -9.29
C ALA A 448 -8.31 -0.71 -10.65
N ALA A 449 -7.43 -0.84 -11.65
CA ALA A 449 -7.79 -1.41 -12.95
C ALA A 449 -8.28 -2.85 -12.82
N LYS A 450 -7.61 -3.66 -12.00
CA LYS A 450 -8.01 -5.05 -11.69
C LYS A 450 -9.39 -5.11 -11.05
N ALA A 451 -9.64 -4.28 -10.04
CA ALA A 451 -10.95 -4.19 -9.40
C ALA A 451 -12.04 -3.81 -10.41
N ILE A 452 -11.79 -2.79 -11.25
CA ILE A 452 -12.74 -2.38 -12.30
C ILE A 452 -12.98 -3.53 -13.30
N ALA A 453 -11.93 -4.25 -13.69
CA ALA A 453 -12.04 -5.37 -14.62
C ALA A 453 -12.94 -6.47 -14.04
N ASN A 454 -12.67 -6.94 -12.82
CA ASN A 454 -13.46 -7.97 -12.17
C ASN A 454 -14.92 -7.54 -11.97
N LEU A 455 -15.14 -6.30 -11.54
CA LEU A 455 -16.50 -5.76 -11.35
C LEU A 455 -17.28 -5.64 -12.67
N SER A 456 -16.60 -5.36 -13.78
CA SER A 456 -17.21 -5.18 -15.11
C SER A 456 -17.70 -6.48 -15.75
N VAL A 457 -17.50 -7.64 -15.10
CA VAL A 457 -18.21 -8.89 -15.47
C VAL A 457 -19.72 -8.74 -15.23
N ASN A 458 -20.14 -7.91 -14.27
CA ASN A 458 -21.55 -7.59 -14.03
C ASN A 458 -22.00 -6.46 -14.98
N ALA A 459 -23.09 -6.67 -15.71
CA ALA A 459 -23.58 -5.72 -16.71
C ALA A 459 -23.99 -4.35 -16.13
N ASN A 460 -24.57 -4.30 -14.92
CA ASN A 460 -24.95 -3.04 -14.28
C ASN A 460 -23.70 -2.22 -13.93
N VAL A 461 -22.68 -2.89 -13.41
CA VAL A 461 -21.41 -2.23 -13.07
C VAL A 461 -20.66 -1.83 -14.33
N ALA A 462 -20.61 -2.68 -15.37
CA ALA A 462 -20.02 -2.36 -16.67
C ALA A 462 -20.62 -1.07 -17.26
N LYS A 463 -21.96 -0.96 -17.22
CA LYS A 463 -22.67 0.24 -17.66
C LYS A 463 -22.28 1.47 -16.84
N ALA A 464 -22.23 1.38 -15.50
CA ALA A 464 -21.81 2.48 -14.64
C ALA A 464 -20.36 2.91 -14.91
N VAL A 465 -19.45 1.95 -15.13
CA VAL A 465 -18.05 2.21 -15.52
C VAL A 465 -17.99 2.97 -16.85
N ALA A 466 -18.79 2.57 -17.84
CA ALA A 466 -18.85 3.26 -19.13
C ALA A 466 -19.40 4.70 -18.99
N GLU A 467 -20.50 4.89 -18.27
CA GLU A 467 -21.15 6.19 -18.04
C GLU A 467 -20.24 7.17 -17.27
N GLU A 468 -19.40 6.67 -16.36
CA GLU A 468 -18.42 7.47 -15.64
C GLU A 468 -17.10 7.74 -16.42
N GLY A 469 -17.06 7.35 -17.70
CA GLY A 469 -15.90 7.58 -18.57
C GLY A 469 -14.75 6.59 -18.37
N GLY A 470 -15.02 5.44 -17.75
CA GLY A 470 -14.05 4.37 -17.48
C GLY A 470 -13.39 3.82 -18.74
N ILE A 471 -14.10 3.75 -19.86
CA ILE A 471 -13.56 3.26 -21.14
C ILE A 471 -12.32 4.05 -21.58
N ASN A 472 -12.38 5.38 -21.52
CA ASN A 472 -11.24 6.24 -21.89
C ASN A 472 -10.06 6.05 -20.96
N ILE A 473 -10.33 5.85 -19.67
CA ILE A 473 -9.30 5.65 -18.64
C ILE A 473 -8.59 4.31 -18.89
N LEU A 474 -9.35 3.23 -19.07
CA LEU A 474 -8.80 1.90 -19.34
C LEU A 474 -8.07 1.83 -20.68
N ALA A 475 -8.58 2.48 -21.74
CA ALA A 475 -7.89 2.59 -23.03
C ALA A 475 -6.54 3.32 -22.91
N LEU A 476 -6.46 4.35 -22.06
CA LEU A 476 -5.20 5.04 -21.77
C LEU A 476 -4.24 4.14 -20.98
N LEU A 477 -4.73 3.46 -19.94
CA LEU A 477 -3.93 2.57 -19.09
C LEU A 477 -3.42 1.32 -19.83
N ALA A 478 -4.17 0.80 -20.80
CA ALA A 478 -3.75 -0.28 -21.68
C ALA A 478 -2.49 0.09 -22.50
N ARG A 479 -2.15 1.37 -22.61
CA ARG A 479 -0.93 1.85 -23.27
C ARG A 479 0.25 2.01 -22.30
N SER A 480 0.06 1.75 -21.02
CA SER A 480 1.07 1.90 -19.96
C SER A 480 2.34 1.11 -20.26
N MET A 481 3.48 1.63 -19.79
CA MET A 481 4.76 0.92 -19.83
C MET A 481 4.91 -0.06 -18.67
N ASN A 482 4.06 0.05 -17.65
CA ASN A 482 3.96 -0.94 -16.59
C ASN A 482 3.14 -2.14 -17.09
N ARG A 483 3.70 -3.34 -16.90
CA ARG A 483 3.10 -4.56 -17.42
C ARG A 483 1.76 -4.90 -16.80
N MET A 484 1.72 -4.93 -15.48
CA MET A 484 0.52 -5.25 -14.72
C MET A 484 -0.60 -4.25 -15.03
N VAL A 485 -0.30 -2.94 -15.03
CA VAL A 485 -1.31 -1.90 -15.33
C VAL A 485 -1.95 -2.11 -16.70
N ALA A 486 -1.16 -2.39 -17.74
CA ALA A 486 -1.72 -2.54 -19.08
C ALA A 486 -2.48 -3.86 -19.26
N GLU A 487 -2.05 -4.96 -18.62
CA GLU A 487 -2.76 -6.24 -18.61
C GLU A 487 -4.13 -6.12 -17.92
N GLU A 488 -4.18 -5.54 -16.72
CA GLU A 488 -5.42 -5.36 -15.97
C GLU A 488 -6.39 -4.42 -16.70
N ALA A 489 -5.87 -3.35 -17.31
CA ALA A 489 -6.69 -2.44 -18.12
C ALA A 489 -7.24 -3.12 -19.39
N ALA A 490 -6.45 -4.00 -20.02
CA ALA A 490 -6.91 -4.79 -21.15
C ALA A 490 -8.03 -5.77 -20.75
N GLY A 491 -7.90 -6.42 -19.59
CA GLY A 491 -8.95 -7.26 -19.00
C GLY A 491 -10.25 -6.48 -18.77
N GLY A 492 -10.15 -5.25 -18.27
CA GLY A 492 -11.31 -4.37 -18.11
C GLY A 492 -11.99 -4.00 -19.43
N LEU A 493 -11.22 -3.65 -20.47
CA LEU A 493 -11.77 -3.40 -21.81
C LEU A 493 -12.43 -4.64 -22.40
N TRP A 494 -11.85 -5.82 -22.19
CA TRP A 494 -12.42 -7.08 -22.63
C TRP A 494 -13.80 -7.33 -21.99
N ASN A 495 -13.91 -7.21 -20.67
CA ASN A 495 -15.18 -7.40 -19.97
C ASN A 495 -16.24 -6.37 -20.41
N LEU A 496 -15.86 -5.10 -20.59
CA LEU A 496 -16.77 -4.07 -21.10
C LEU A 496 -17.25 -4.35 -22.53
N SER A 497 -16.41 -4.96 -23.37
CA SER A 497 -16.73 -5.27 -24.78
C SER A 497 -17.79 -6.34 -24.97
N VAL A 498 -18.17 -7.07 -23.89
CA VAL A 498 -19.29 -8.00 -23.91
C VAL A 498 -20.61 -7.25 -24.16
N GLY A 499 -20.75 -6.01 -23.65
CA GLY A 499 -21.89 -5.14 -23.94
C GLY A 499 -21.77 -4.49 -25.33
N GLU A 500 -22.78 -4.67 -26.17
CA GLU A 500 -22.78 -4.16 -27.56
C GLU A 500 -22.69 -2.63 -27.60
N GLU A 501 -23.35 -1.96 -26.65
CA GLU A 501 -23.39 -0.51 -26.50
C GLU A 501 -22.02 0.11 -26.19
N HIS A 502 -21.07 -0.66 -25.66
CA HIS A 502 -19.74 -0.17 -25.28
C HIS A 502 -18.71 -0.29 -26.41
N LYS A 503 -18.93 -1.17 -27.40
CA LYS A 503 -17.93 -1.51 -28.43
C LYS A 503 -17.50 -0.30 -29.26
N ALA A 504 -18.46 0.53 -29.68
CA ALA A 504 -18.18 1.75 -30.42
C ALA A 504 -17.32 2.73 -29.59
N ALA A 505 -17.68 2.94 -28.32
CA ALA A 505 -16.94 3.80 -27.41
C ALA A 505 -15.51 3.29 -27.14
N ILE A 506 -15.32 1.97 -27.04
CA ILE A 506 -13.98 1.35 -26.91
C ILE A 506 -13.13 1.63 -28.15
N ALA A 507 -13.71 1.51 -29.34
CA ALA A 507 -13.01 1.82 -30.59
C ALA A 507 -12.65 3.30 -30.70
N GLU A 508 -13.58 4.21 -30.39
CA GLU A 508 -13.38 5.66 -30.40
C GLU A 508 -12.33 6.12 -29.38
N ALA A 509 -12.29 5.50 -28.20
CA ALA A 509 -11.26 5.74 -27.18
C ALA A 509 -9.87 5.23 -27.59
N GLY A 510 -9.75 4.54 -28.74
CA GLY A 510 -8.51 3.94 -29.21
C GLY A 510 -8.15 2.63 -28.49
N GLY A 511 -9.09 2.02 -27.77
CA GLY A 511 -8.88 0.77 -27.03
C GLY A 511 -8.45 -0.38 -27.93
N VAL A 512 -9.07 -0.53 -29.10
CA VAL A 512 -8.68 -1.56 -30.10
C VAL A 512 -7.21 -1.41 -30.50
N LYS A 513 -6.77 -0.19 -30.79
CA LYS A 513 -5.36 0.08 -31.13
C LYS A 513 -4.44 -0.24 -29.96
N ALA A 514 -4.80 0.17 -28.74
CA ALA A 514 -4.01 -0.11 -27.55
C ALA A 514 -3.84 -1.63 -27.31
N LEU A 515 -4.91 -2.41 -27.49
CA LEU A 515 -4.88 -3.87 -27.38
C LEU A 515 -4.00 -4.53 -28.45
N VAL A 516 -4.11 -4.08 -29.71
CA VAL A 516 -3.25 -4.56 -30.80
C VAL A 516 -1.79 -4.23 -30.52
N ASP A 517 -1.48 -3.00 -30.09
CA ASP A 517 -0.12 -2.60 -29.74
C ASP A 517 0.44 -3.46 -28.58
N LEU A 518 -0.40 -3.83 -27.61
CA LEU A 518 -0.01 -4.65 -26.46
C LEU A 518 0.48 -6.05 -26.85
N ILE A 519 -0.16 -6.69 -27.85
CA ILE A 519 0.22 -8.03 -28.36
C ILE A 519 1.68 -8.06 -28.81
N PHE A 520 2.18 -6.97 -29.39
CA PHE A 520 3.55 -6.89 -29.92
C PHE A 520 4.54 -6.24 -28.95
N LYS A 521 4.06 -5.68 -27.82
CA LYS A 521 4.87 -4.84 -26.94
C LYS A 521 5.86 -5.63 -26.09
N TRP A 522 5.47 -6.81 -25.60
CA TRP A 522 6.34 -7.69 -24.83
C TRP A 522 6.46 -9.02 -25.53
N SER A 523 7.57 -9.20 -26.23
CA SER A 523 7.91 -10.46 -26.87
C SER A 523 8.01 -11.56 -25.80
N SER A 524 7.42 -12.71 -26.10
CA SER A 524 7.36 -13.93 -25.29
C SER A 524 8.75 -14.42 -24.86
N GLY A 525 9.22 -13.94 -23.71
CA GLY A 525 10.53 -14.32 -23.19
C GLY A 525 10.85 -13.67 -21.85
N CYS A 526 9.99 -13.84 -20.85
CA CYS A 526 10.28 -13.76 -19.41
C CYS A 526 8.99 -14.16 -18.66
N ASP A 527 8.97 -15.40 -18.19
CA ASP A 527 8.06 -16.06 -17.22
C ASP A 527 6.70 -15.40 -16.88
N GLY A 528 5.63 -16.14 -17.22
CA GLY A 528 4.38 -16.16 -16.47
C GLY A 528 3.20 -15.39 -17.06
N VAL A 529 2.14 -16.14 -17.38
CA VAL A 529 0.72 -15.72 -17.54
C VAL A 529 0.35 -14.92 -18.79
N LEU A 530 0.68 -15.44 -19.97
CA LEU A 530 -0.09 -15.20 -21.20
C LEU A 530 -0.83 -16.48 -21.66
N ALA A 531 -1.26 -17.31 -20.71
CA ALA A 531 -1.93 -18.59 -21.01
C ALA A 531 -3.47 -18.53 -21.03
N TYR A 532 -4.11 -17.39 -20.72
CA TYR A 532 -5.58 -17.32 -20.64
C TYR A 532 -6.28 -16.61 -21.81
N THR A 533 -5.54 -16.15 -22.83
CA THR A 533 -6.16 -15.50 -24.02
C THR A 533 -6.05 -16.31 -25.31
N SER A 534 -5.70 -17.61 -25.24
CA SER A 534 -5.52 -18.44 -26.44
C SER A 534 -6.23 -19.80 -26.47
N LEU A 535 -7.28 -20.01 -25.66
CA LEU A 535 -8.04 -21.28 -25.70
C LEU A 535 -9.55 -21.08 -25.60
N VAL A 536 -10.16 -20.33 -26.54
CA VAL A 536 -11.48 -20.70 -27.10
C VAL A 536 -11.53 -20.18 -28.53
N GLY A 537 -11.17 -21.06 -29.45
CA GLY A 537 -11.12 -20.80 -30.88
C GLY A 537 -11.08 -22.14 -31.60
N SER A 538 -12.13 -22.94 -31.40
CA SER A 538 -12.62 -24.02 -32.27
C SER A 538 -14.09 -24.24 -31.92
#